data_AF-A0A7H0JZH9-F1
#
_entry.id   AF-A0A7H0JZH9-F1
#
_cell.length_a   1.000
_cell.length_b   1.000
_cell.length_c   1.000
_cell.angle_alpha   90.00
_cell.angle_beta   90.00
_cell.angle_gamma   90.00
#
_symmetry.space_group_name_H-M   'P 1'
#
loop_
_entity.id
_entity.type
_entity.pdbx_description
1 polymer ?
#
loop_
_entity_poly.entity_id
_entity_poly.type
_entity_poly.pdbx_seq_one_letter_code
_entity_poly.pdbx_strand_id
1 'polypeptide(L)'
;MTTIDKGTETRSVKRTATTVAEKPAKTATLTIRGVDERVRRKIKLQASMNGRSMEAEIRHILEEAVRPVNVGLEFYQLGRDFGGLDDFADAVDEVIAARRGGR
;
A
#
# COMPACT_ATOMS: atom_id res chain seq x y z
N MET A 1 38.42 62.74 -1.30
CA MET A 1 39.16 62.02 -0.25
C MET A 1 38.12 61.65 0.80
N THR A 2 37.57 60.44 0.87
CA THR A 2 38.19 59.11 0.72
C THR A 2 37.11 58.08 0.37
N THR A 3 37.45 57.23 -0.59
CA THR A 3 36.73 56.01 -1.01
C THR A 3 36.54 55.06 0.17
N ILE A 4 35.35 54.49 0.35
CA ILE A 4 35.14 53.33 1.23
C ILE A 4 34.44 52.25 0.42
N ASP A 5 35.27 51.40 -0.18
CA ASP A 5 34.91 50.13 -0.80
C ASP A 5 34.55 49.15 0.33
N LYS A 6 33.29 48.70 0.39
CA LYS A 6 32.88 47.61 1.28
C LYS A 6 32.73 46.34 0.46
N GLY A 7 33.85 45.66 0.26
CA GLY A 7 33.88 44.26 -0.16
C GLY A 7 33.00 43.42 0.77
N THR A 8 31.92 42.87 0.21
CA THR A 8 31.09 41.86 0.86
C THR A 8 31.66 40.49 0.48
N GLU A 9 32.60 40.00 1.28
CA GLU A 9 33.04 38.60 1.21
C GLU A 9 31.87 37.69 1.61
N THR A 10 31.24 37.08 0.61
CA THR A 10 30.29 35.98 0.80
C THR A 10 31.09 34.71 1.05
N ARG A 11 31.24 34.33 2.32
CA ARG A 11 31.82 33.05 2.74
C ARG A 11 30.91 31.90 2.28
N SER A 12 31.21 31.34 1.12
CA SER A 12 30.56 30.14 0.58
C SER A 12 30.93 28.93 1.43
N VAL A 13 30.05 28.56 2.36
CA VAL A 13 30.15 27.29 3.09
C VAL A 13 29.74 26.19 2.12
N LYS A 14 30.72 25.44 1.60
CA LYS A 14 30.49 24.23 0.81
C LYS A 14 29.75 23.20 1.67
N ARG A 15 28.42 23.19 1.61
CA ARG A 15 27.60 22.08 2.09
C ARG A 15 27.75 20.94 1.09
N THR A 16 28.64 20.01 1.40
CA THR A 16 28.66 18.69 0.77
C THR A 16 27.40 17.96 1.21
N ALA A 17 26.36 17.98 0.35
CA ALA A 17 25.26 17.05 0.48
C ALA A 17 25.80 15.65 0.15
N THR A 18 26.02 14.84 1.17
CA THR A 18 26.25 13.40 1.02
C THR A 18 24.95 12.79 0.51
N THR A 19 24.78 12.73 -0.81
CA THR A 19 23.75 11.91 -1.44
C THR A 19 24.14 10.46 -1.22
N VAL A 20 23.51 9.81 -0.25
CA VAL A 20 23.55 8.35 -0.13
C VAL A 20 22.97 7.81 -1.43
N ALA A 21 23.81 7.14 -2.22
CA ALA A 21 23.39 6.50 -3.46
C ALA A 21 22.34 5.43 -3.13
N GLU A 22 21.07 5.78 -3.34
CA GLU A 22 19.97 4.85 -3.23
C GLU A 22 20.15 3.77 -4.30
N LYS A 23 20.28 2.52 -3.88
CA LYS A 23 20.41 1.36 -4.77
C LYS A 23 19.19 1.38 -5.71
N PRO A 24 19.36 1.38 -7.05
CA PRO A 24 18.22 1.51 -7.94
C PRO A 24 17.25 0.35 -7.69
N ALA A 25 16.01 0.68 -7.32
CA ALA A 25 14.95 -0.28 -7.13
C ALA A 25 14.85 -1.13 -8.41
N LYS A 26 15.01 -2.45 -8.27
CA LYS A 26 14.94 -3.36 -9.41
C LYS A 26 13.50 -3.40 -9.91
N THR A 27 13.20 -2.65 -10.96
CA THR A 27 11.88 -2.64 -11.57
C THR A 27 11.73 -3.88 -12.46
N ALA A 28 10.66 -4.64 -12.26
CA ALA A 28 10.29 -5.76 -13.11
C ALA A 28 9.09 -5.36 -13.97
N THR A 29 9.11 -5.75 -15.26
CA THR A 29 7.99 -5.54 -16.17
C THR A 29 7.28 -6.87 -16.40
N LEU A 30 5.95 -6.86 -16.27
CA LEU A 30 5.08 -8.01 -16.56
C LEU A 30 4.22 -7.71 -17.78
N THR A 31 4.14 -8.66 -18.72
CA THR A 31 3.17 -8.62 -19.84
C THR A 31 2.10 -9.68 -19.62
N ILE A 32 0.84 -9.25 -19.48
CA ILE A 32 -0.31 -10.15 -19.31
C ILE A 32 -1.04 -10.23 -20.66
N ARG A 33 -1.16 -11.44 -21.23
CA ARG A 33 -1.80 -11.68 -22.53
C ARG A 33 -3.15 -12.38 -22.34
N GLY A 34 -4.06 -12.20 -23.31
CA GLY A 34 -5.35 -12.91 -23.32
C GLY A 34 -6.32 -12.49 -22.21
N VAL A 35 -6.21 -11.26 -21.71
CA VAL A 35 -7.13 -10.74 -20.68
C VAL A 35 -8.51 -10.50 -21.29
N ASP A 36 -9.55 -11.08 -20.69
CA ASP A 36 -10.93 -10.82 -21.07
C ASP A 36 -11.25 -9.32 -20.98
N GLU A 37 -11.87 -8.77 -22.02
CA GLU A 37 -12.19 -7.34 -22.11
C GLU A 37 -13.10 -6.86 -20.97
N ARG A 38 -13.95 -7.73 -20.42
CA ARG A 38 -14.76 -7.44 -19.22
C ARG A 38 -13.88 -7.21 -18.00
N VAL A 39 -12.80 -7.98 -17.83
CA VAL A 39 -11.84 -7.82 -16.73
C VAL A 39 -11.09 -6.50 -16.89
N ARG A 40 -10.58 -6.22 -18.10
CA ARG A 40 -9.90 -4.96 -18.41
C ARG A 40 -10.78 -3.74 -18.13
N ARG A 41 -12.07 -3.79 -18.50
CA ARG A 41 -13.04 -2.71 -18.22
C ARG A 41 -13.27 -2.51 -16.72
N LYS A 42 -13.41 -3.59 -15.94
CA LYS A 42 -13.56 -3.50 -14.48
C LYS A 42 -12.34 -2.85 -13.84
N ILE A 43 -11.13 -3.26 -14.22
CA ILE A 43 -9.89 -2.65 -13.73
C ILE A 43 -9.82 -1.16 -14.09
N LYS A 44 -10.20 -0.80 -15.33
CA LYS A 44 -10.26 0.61 -15.74
C LYS A 44 -11.17 1.43 -14.83
N LEU A 45 -12.37 0.91 -14.55
CA LEU A 45 -13.35 1.57 -13.69
C LEU A 45 -12.81 1.72 -12.26
N GLN A 46 -12.24 0.65 -11.68
CA GLN A 46 -11.62 0.68 -10.35
C GLN A 46 -10.49 1.72 -10.28
N ALA A 47 -9.62 1.77 -11.29
CA ALA A 47 -8.54 2.76 -11.36
C ALA A 47 -9.09 4.20 -11.35
N SER A 48 -10.15 4.47 -12.12
CA SER A 48 -10.83 5.77 -12.12
C SER A 48 -11.48 6.10 -10.78
N MET A 49 -12.14 5.13 -10.13
CA MET A 49 -12.74 5.31 -8.81
C MET A 49 -11.69 5.60 -7.73
N ASN A 50 -10.52 4.96 -7.83
CA ASN A 50 -9.41 5.10 -6.89
C ASN A 50 -8.48 6.28 -7.23
N GLY A 51 -8.76 7.06 -8.29
CA GLY A 51 -7.97 8.21 -8.68
C GLY A 51 -6.53 7.88 -9.14
N ARG A 52 -6.30 6.68 -9.69
CA ARG A 52 -4.97 6.22 -10.12
C ARG A 52 -4.95 5.71 -11.55
N SER A 53 -3.75 5.54 -12.10
CA SER A 53 -3.58 4.96 -13.44
C SER A 53 -3.96 3.47 -13.45
N MET A 54 -4.29 2.94 -14.64
CA MET A 54 -4.59 1.51 -14.80
C MET A 54 -3.41 0.63 -14.39
N GLU A 55 -2.18 1.05 -14.69
CA GLU A 55 -0.97 0.33 -14.28
C GLU A 55 -0.81 0.32 -12.75
N ALA A 56 -1.05 1.46 -12.10
CA ALA A 56 -0.98 1.56 -10.64
C ALA A 56 -2.05 0.69 -9.96
N GLU A 57 -3.25 0.63 -10.54
CA GLU A 57 -4.33 -0.26 -10.09
C GLU A 57 -3.93 -1.74 -10.21
N ILE A 58 -3.40 -2.15 -11.36
CA ILE A 58 -2.93 -3.54 -11.56
C ILE A 58 -1.84 -3.89 -10.57
N ARG A 59 -0.86 -3.01 -10.37
CA ARG A 59 0.21 -3.22 -9.40
C ARG A 59 -0.34 -3.44 -8.00
N HIS A 60 -1.23 -2.57 -7.54
CA HIS A 60 -1.86 -2.70 -6.23
C HIS A 60 -2.69 -3.97 -6.08
N ILE A 61 -3.48 -4.34 -7.10
CA ILE A 61 -4.24 -5.60 -7.08
C ILE A 61 -3.29 -6.79 -6.92
N LEU A 62 -2.17 -6.81 -7.65
CA LEU A 62 -1.19 -7.88 -7.54
C LEU A 62 -0.51 -7.88 -6.17
N GLU A 63 -0.14 -6.72 -5.62
CA GLU A 63 0.45 -6.57 -4.28
C GLU A 63 -0.49 -7.10 -3.20
N GLU A 64 -1.77 -6.71 -3.23
CA GLU A 64 -2.79 -7.19 -2.30
C GLU A 64 -3.06 -8.69 -2.47
N ALA A 65 -3.12 -9.19 -3.70
CA ALA A 65 -3.39 -10.60 -3.98
C ALA A 65 -2.27 -11.54 -3.49
N VAL A 66 -1.03 -11.04 -3.38
CA VAL A 66 0.11 -11.82 -2.87
C VAL A 66 0.50 -11.45 -1.43
N ARG A 67 -0.22 -10.52 -0.81
CA ARG A 67 0.02 -10.14 0.59
C ARG A 67 -0.19 -11.39 1.46
N PRO A 68 0.80 -11.80 2.27
CA PRO A 68 0.63 -12.94 3.15
C PRO A 68 -0.50 -12.64 4.14
N VAL A 69 -1.55 -13.46 4.12
CA VAL A 69 -2.64 -13.35 5.09
C VAL A 69 -2.12 -13.87 6.42
N ASN A 70 -1.82 -12.98 7.36
CA ASN A 70 -1.54 -13.38 8.72
C ASN A 70 -2.87 -13.59 9.44
N VAL A 71 -3.44 -14.78 9.24
CA VAL A 71 -4.74 -15.17 9.80
C VAL A 71 -4.81 -14.87 11.29
N GLY A 72 -3.76 -15.17 12.07
CA GLY A 72 -3.76 -14.90 13.51
C GLY A 72 -3.85 -13.42 13.87
N LEU A 73 -3.14 -12.54 13.14
CA LEU A 73 -3.20 -11.09 13.38
C LEU A 73 -4.52 -10.47 12.93
N GLU A 74 -5.04 -10.88 11.78
CA GLU A 74 -6.32 -10.40 11.25
C GLU A 74 -7.48 -10.81 12.20
N PHE A 75 -7.46 -12.06 12.70
CA PHE A 75 -8.41 -12.52 13.71
C PHE A 75 -8.26 -11.80 15.05
N TYR A 76 -7.04 -11.50 15.48
CA TYR A 76 -6.80 -10.73 16.68
C TYR A 76 -7.35 -9.29 16.58
N GLN A 77 -7.16 -8.63 15.43
CA GLN A 77 -7.71 -7.30 15.17
C GLN A 77 -9.24 -7.34 15.13
N LEU A 78 -9.82 -8.32 14.45
CA LEU A 78 -11.26 -8.50 14.41
C LEU A 78 -11.84 -8.77 15.81
N GLY A 79 -11.24 -9.66 16.60
CA GLY A 79 -11.65 -9.89 17.99
C GLY A 79 -11.57 -8.63 18.84
N ARG A 80 -10.55 -7.79 18.67
CA ARG A 80 -10.43 -6.50 19.35
C ARG A 80 -11.60 -5.56 19.04
N ASP A 81 -12.08 -5.54 17.81
CA ASP A 81 -13.23 -4.73 17.41
C ASP A 81 -14.56 -5.26 17.98
N PHE A 82 -14.60 -6.55 18.35
CA PHE A 82 -15.77 -7.26 18.90
C PHE A 82 -15.76 -7.41 20.43
N GLY A 83 -14.88 -6.72 21.16
CA GLY A 83 -14.82 -6.76 22.63
C GLY A 83 -13.77 -7.71 23.20
N GLY A 84 -13.23 -8.60 22.37
CA GLY A 84 -12.22 -9.58 22.75
C GLY A 84 -12.27 -10.80 21.83
N LEU A 85 -11.27 -11.67 21.95
CA LEU A 85 -11.25 -12.92 21.19
C LEU A 85 -12.30 -13.92 21.68
N ASP A 86 -12.63 -13.87 22.97
CA ASP A 86 -13.64 -14.73 23.59
C ASP A 86 -15.05 -14.37 23.09
N ASP A 87 -15.42 -13.08 23.13
CA ASP A 87 -16.70 -12.58 22.61
C ASP A 87 -16.85 -12.87 21.10
N PHE A 88 -15.76 -12.75 20.35
CA PHE A 88 -15.73 -13.10 18.94
C PHE A 88 -15.88 -14.60 18.69
N ALA A 89 -15.25 -15.44 19.52
CA ALA A 89 -15.37 -16.89 19.43
C ALA A 89 -16.81 -17.35 19.67
N ASP A 90 -17.49 -16.79 20.68
CA ASP A 90 -18.89 -17.07 20.98
C ASP A 90 -19.81 -16.71 19.78
N ALA A 91 -19.59 -15.54 19.17
CA ALA A 91 -20.35 -15.11 17.99
C ALA A 91 -20.12 -16.02 16.77
N VAL A 92 -18.89 -16.48 16.57
CA VAL A 92 -18.56 -17.42 15.48
C VAL A 92 -19.17 -18.80 15.75
N ASP A 93 -19.14 -19.29 16.98
CA ASP A 93 -19.73 -20.56 17.36
C ASP A 93 -21.25 -20.55 17.17
N GLU A 94 -21.94 -19.44 17.47
CA GLU A 94 -23.37 -19.28 17.18
C GLU A 94 -23.67 -19.40 15.68
N VAL A 95 -22.90 -18.71 14.83
CA VAL A 95 -23.06 -18.76 13.37
C VAL A 95 -22.80 -20.17 12.82
N ILE A 96 -21.77 -20.84 13.33
CA ILE A 96 -21.43 -22.21 12.92
C ILE A 96 -22.51 -23.20 13.37
N ALA A 97 -23.02 -23.06 14.59
CA ALA A 97 -24.11 -23.87 15.13
C ALA A 97 -25.39 -23.71 14.30
N ALA A 98 -25.77 -22.48 13.97
CA ALA A 98 -26.92 -22.17 13.12
C ALA A 98 -26.83 -22.82 11.73
N ARG A 99 -25.61 -22.92 11.17
CA ARG A 99 -25.38 -23.58 9.87
C ARG A 99 -25.36 -25.12 9.95
N ARG A 100 -25.10 -25.69 11.14
CA ARG A 100 -25.10 -27.14 11.39
C ARG A 100 -26.49 -27.69 11.73
N GLY A 101 -27.38 -26.86 12.31
CA GLY A 101 -28.73 -27.25 12.71
C GLY A 101 -29.79 -27.31 11.58
N GLY A 102 -29.41 -27.03 10.33
CA GLY A 102 -30.32 -27.02 9.18
C GLY A 102 -30.41 -28.31 8.37
N ARG A 103 -30.41 -29.49 9.01
CA ARG A 103 -30.74 -30.78 8.37
C ARG A 103 -31.90 -31.47 9.06
#